data_AF-A0A371LSR0-F1
#
_entry.id   AF-A0A371LSR0-F1
#
_cell.length_a   1.000
_cell.length_b   1.000
_cell.length_c   1.000
_cell.angle_alpha   90.00
_cell.angle_beta   90.00
_cell.angle_gamma   90.00
#
_symmetry.space_group_name_H-M   'P 1'
#
loop_
_entity.id
_entity.type
_entity.pdbx_description
1 polymer ?
#
loop_
_entity_poly.entity_id
_entity_poly.type
_entity_poly.pdbx_seq_one_letter_code
_entity_poly.pdbx_strand_id
1 'polypeptide(L)'
;MIPTDSPIDRRTVLRTLGGAALASVAGCLDGSRNSGTTTPDQTSATTERAGPLSRIAVEGQAVVVEVDADAPVEQVNLIQPNGELFGKRGLAAGARQVSFEIGTAYEPGKYRVVALDGDETVAEGSLSIQPDLSIVEMGIGRNQPEEMWNSSGDEVTDEAFVTVENRGTGPNAVTKLLFIGDVPYPSDEEGTNYANHDDVSGIYDPESDSEVAEVVIPAGKQLTIYSFRSPFAFVPGSDISCQDGEQSVEFNLILKTRVAASEVSKTYNVQYTDSTSTEGCSISIGEHDG
;
A
#
# COMPACT_ATOMS: atom_id res chain seq x y z
N MET A 1 -32.52 -55.31 -22.15
CA MET A 1 -31.71 -56.18 -23.03
C MET A 1 -30.63 -55.33 -23.67
N ILE A 2 -29.40 -55.58 -23.21
CA ILE A 2 -28.08 -55.35 -23.82
C ILE A 2 -27.66 -53.89 -24.12
N PRO A 3 -26.64 -53.38 -23.40
CA PRO A 3 -25.88 -52.18 -23.73
C PRO A 3 -24.78 -52.51 -24.76
N THR A 4 -24.30 -51.50 -25.51
CA THR A 4 -23.07 -51.63 -26.30
C THR A 4 -21.96 -50.80 -25.70
N ASP A 5 -20.89 -51.53 -25.37
CA ASP A 5 -19.62 -51.15 -24.81
C ASP A 5 -18.67 -50.49 -25.85
N SER A 6 -17.91 -49.50 -25.37
CA SER A 6 -16.50 -49.10 -25.59
C SER A 6 -15.72 -49.54 -26.87
N PRO A 7 -14.71 -48.76 -27.31
CA PRO A 7 -13.39 -48.89 -26.67
C PRO A 7 -12.59 -47.58 -26.47
N ILE A 8 -11.90 -47.57 -25.33
CA ILE A 8 -10.75 -46.74 -24.98
C ILE A 8 -9.60 -47.01 -25.96
N ASP A 9 -9.00 -45.97 -26.54
CA ASP A 9 -7.70 -46.07 -27.22
C ASP A 9 -6.58 -45.55 -26.32
N ARG A 10 -5.51 -46.33 -26.27
CA ARG A 10 -4.31 -46.16 -25.46
C ARG A 10 -3.22 -45.58 -26.34
N ARG A 11 -2.67 -44.41 -26.00
CA ARG A 11 -1.32 -44.02 -26.46
C ARG A 11 -0.45 -43.48 -25.34
N THR A 12 0.39 -44.38 -24.84
CA THR A 12 1.64 -44.15 -24.15
C THR A 12 2.68 -43.58 -25.11
N VAL A 13 3.33 -42.45 -24.79
CA VAL A 13 4.69 -42.14 -25.26
C VAL A 13 5.48 -41.46 -24.14
N LEU A 14 6.44 -42.20 -23.58
CA LEU A 14 7.57 -41.72 -22.79
C LEU A 14 8.61 -41.07 -23.71
N ARG A 15 9.21 -39.95 -23.29
CA ARG A 15 10.51 -39.38 -23.72
C ARG A 15 10.70 -38.05 -22.97
N THR A 16 11.84 -37.59 -22.47
CA THR A 16 13.20 -38.10 -22.19
C THR A 16 13.83 -36.99 -21.35
N LEU A 17 14.56 -37.33 -20.28
CA LEU A 17 15.35 -36.39 -19.50
C LEU A 17 16.54 -35.87 -20.33
N GLY A 18 16.65 -34.55 -20.48
CA GLY A 18 17.79 -33.87 -21.08
C GLY A 18 18.32 -32.80 -20.11
N GLY A 19 19.40 -33.13 -19.40
CA GLY A 19 20.14 -32.15 -18.61
C GLY A 19 20.89 -31.20 -19.53
N ALA A 20 20.77 -29.90 -19.27
CA ALA A 20 21.58 -28.87 -19.89
C ALA A 20 22.27 -28.06 -18.78
N ALA A 21 23.59 -27.95 -18.91
CA ALA A 21 24.50 -27.35 -17.98
C ALA A 21 24.22 -25.85 -17.77
N LEU A 22 24.32 -25.40 -16.51
CA LEU A 22 24.35 -23.98 -16.15
C LEU A 22 25.67 -23.38 -16.63
N ALA A 23 25.62 -22.57 -17.68
CA ALA A 23 26.72 -21.71 -18.08
C ALA A 23 26.72 -20.47 -17.18
N SER A 24 27.71 -20.38 -16.29
CA SER A 24 28.04 -19.18 -15.53
C SER A 24 28.70 -18.16 -16.46
N VAL A 25 27.98 -17.10 -16.83
CA VAL A 25 28.53 -15.95 -17.55
C VAL A 25 28.90 -14.88 -16.54
N ALA A 26 30.21 -14.71 -16.32
CA ALA A 26 30.77 -13.52 -15.71
C ALA A 26 30.91 -12.44 -16.80
N GLY A 27 30.43 -11.24 -16.51
CA GLY A 27 30.56 -10.07 -17.39
C GLY A 27 30.40 -8.79 -16.59
N CYS A 28 31.51 -8.32 -16.02
CA CYS A 28 31.69 -6.90 -15.69
C CYS A 28 32.23 -6.20 -16.94
N LEU A 29 31.56 -5.14 -17.40
CA LEU A 29 32.23 -4.01 -18.06
C LEU A 29 31.32 -2.78 -18.07
N ASP A 30 31.84 -1.74 -17.42
CA ASP A 30 31.31 -0.39 -17.22
C ASP A 30 31.03 0.38 -18.52
N GLY A 31 30.00 1.26 -18.45
CA GLY A 31 29.66 2.19 -19.52
C GLY A 31 28.57 3.19 -19.13
N SER A 32 28.91 4.09 -18.20
CA SER A 32 28.24 5.33 -17.81
C SER A 32 27.00 5.78 -18.64
N ARG A 33 25.81 5.72 -18.03
CA ARG A 33 24.75 6.72 -18.22
C ARG A 33 24.07 7.02 -16.89
N ASN A 34 24.13 8.30 -16.55
CA ASN A 34 23.65 8.93 -15.34
C ASN A 34 22.11 8.98 -15.36
N SER A 35 21.45 8.07 -14.64
CA SER A 35 20.09 8.24 -14.14
C SER A 35 20.11 7.87 -12.68
N GLY A 36 20.11 8.89 -11.81
CA GLY A 36 19.98 8.70 -10.38
C GLY A 36 18.58 8.18 -10.06
N THR A 37 18.42 6.87 -10.06
CA THR A 37 17.37 6.21 -9.29
C THR A 37 17.89 6.07 -7.87
N THR A 38 17.58 7.06 -7.04
CA THR A 38 17.67 6.92 -5.59
C THR A 38 16.77 5.76 -5.21
N THR A 39 17.37 4.60 -4.94
CA THR A 39 16.65 3.50 -4.30
C THR A 39 16.17 4.07 -2.96
N PRO A 40 14.86 4.05 -2.63
CA PRO A 40 14.42 4.44 -1.31
C PRO A 40 15.13 3.51 -0.34
N ASP A 41 15.91 4.10 0.56
CA ASP A 41 16.56 3.40 1.65
C ASP A 41 15.43 2.68 2.40
N GLN A 42 15.38 1.34 2.28
CA GLN A 42 14.35 0.54 2.94
C GLN A 42 14.61 0.65 4.44
N THR A 43 14.02 1.66 5.07
CA THR A 43 14.08 1.83 6.51
C THR A 43 13.07 0.87 7.13
N SER A 44 13.30 -0.44 6.95
CA SER A 44 12.68 -1.43 7.83
C SER A 44 13.19 -1.13 9.22
N ALA A 45 12.28 -0.88 10.15
CA ALA A 45 12.63 -0.64 11.53
C ALA A 45 13.31 -1.88 12.09
N THR A 46 14.63 -1.83 12.16
CA THR A 46 15.47 -2.89 12.69
C THR A 46 15.98 -2.43 14.04
N THR A 47 15.89 -3.31 15.03
CA THR A 47 16.51 -3.04 16.33
C THR A 47 17.95 -3.54 16.32
N GLU A 48 18.83 -2.88 17.06
CA GLU A 48 20.16 -3.42 17.37
C GLU A 48 20.06 -4.81 18.02
N ARG A 49 21.09 -5.64 17.79
CA ARG A 49 21.17 -7.01 18.30
C ARG A 49 20.97 -7.05 19.81
N ALA A 50 20.10 -7.92 20.29
CA ALA A 50 19.80 -8.10 21.70
C ALA A 50 20.13 -9.54 22.14
N GLY A 51 21.41 -9.77 22.46
CA GLY A 51 21.91 -11.11 22.82
C GLY A 51 21.69 -12.12 21.68
N PRO A 52 21.01 -13.26 21.92
CA PRO A 52 20.70 -14.27 20.91
C PRO A 52 19.66 -13.85 19.88
N LEU A 53 18.96 -12.72 20.08
CA LEU A 53 18.08 -12.13 19.07
C LEU A 53 18.95 -11.39 18.05
N SER A 54 19.18 -12.02 16.90
CA SER A 54 20.05 -11.50 15.85
C SER A 54 19.41 -10.34 15.09
N ARG A 55 18.07 -10.36 14.94
CA ARG A 55 17.29 -9.30 14.27
C ARG A 55 15.85 -9.28 14.76
N ILE A 56 15.32 -8.08 14.90
CA ILE A 56 13.90 -7.82 15.14
C ILE A 56 13.47 -6.74 14.15
N ALA A 57 12.53 -7.05 13.28
CA ALA A 57 12.11 -6.15 12.22
C ALA A 57 10.62 -6.27 11.87
N VAL A 58 10.07 -5.21 11.28
CA VAL A 58 8.78 -5.27 10.58
C VAL A 58 9.04 -5.59 9.11
N GLU A 59 8.41 -6.66 8.62
CA GLU A 59 8.44 -7.05 7.21
C GLU A 59 7.01 -7.20 6.71
N GLY A 60 6.60 -6.34 5.76
CA GLY A 60 5.22 -6.26 5.32
C GLY A 60 4.27 -5.95 6.47
N GLN A 61 3.47 -6.93 6.86
CA GLN A 61 2.49 -6.84 7.95
C GLN A 61 2.83 -7.74 9.14
N ALA A 62 4.10 -8.15 9.26
CA ALA A 62 4.56 -9.05 10.29
C ALA A 62 5.75 -8.49 11.08
N VAL A 63 5.83 -8.83 12.36
CA VAL A 63 7.07 -8.73 13.13
C VAL A 63 7.84 -10.03 12.96
N VAL A 64 9.01 -9.91 12.34
CA VAL A 64 9.96 -10.99 12.13
C VAL A 64 11.05 -10.91 13.19
N VAL A 65 11.25 -12.02 13.88
CA VAL A 65 12.31 -12.19 14.88
C VAL A 65 13.23 -13.30 14.42
N GLU A 66 14.51 -12.97 14.24
CA GLU A 66 15.57 -13.92 13.96
C GLU A 66 16.40 -14.19 15.22
N VAL A 67 16.79 -15.45 15.36
CA VAL A 67 17.52 -16.00 16.51
C VAL A 67 18.78 -16.67 16.00
N ASP A 68 19.87 -16.53 16.76
CA ASP A 68 21.13 -17.22 16.47
C ASP A 68 20.96 -18.74 16.44
N ALA A 69 21.69 -19.38 15.52
CA ALA A 69 21.58 -20.82 15.25
C ALA A 69 21.83 -21.72 16.47
N ASP A 70 22.70 -21.29 17.38
CA ASP A 70 23.17 -22.06 18.53
C ASP A 70 22.58 -21.56 19.86
N ALA A 71 21.63 -20.61 19.81
CA ALA A 71 21.00 -20.10 21.01
C ALA A 71 19.95 -21.09 21.54
N PRO A 72 19.90 -21.35 22.86
CA PRO A 72 18.88 -22.20 23.47
C PRO A 72 17.57 -21.41 23.60
N VAL A 73 16.91 -21.10 22.48
CA VAL A 73 15.61 -20.43 22.48
C VAL A 73 14.56 -21.43 22.04
N GLU A 74 13.61 -21.70 22.93
CA GLU A 74 12.48 -22.59 22.66
C GLU A 74 11.20 -21.81 22.31
N GLN A 75 11.08 -20.56 22.79
CA GLN A 75 9.90 -19.73 22.57
C GLN A 75 10.26 -18.26 22.46
N VAL A 76 9.50 -17.53 21.64
CA VAL A 76 9.52 -16.07 21.55
C VAL A 76 8.13 -15.54 21.87
N ASN A 77 8.06 -14.53 22.73
CA ASN A 77 6.85 -13.79 23.06
C ASN A 77 6.96 -12.38 22.49
N LEU A 78 5.87 -11.91 21.87
CA LEU A 78 5.70 -10.52 21.48
C LEU A 78 4.72 -9.86 22.45
N ILE A 79 5.11 -8.73 23.02
CA ILE A 79 4.35 -7.98 24.02
C ILE A 79 4.04 -6.60 23.43
N GLN A 80 2.78 -6.20 23.49
CA GLN A 80 2.25 -4.94 22.98
C GLN A 80 2.67 -3.73 23.83
N PRO A 81 2.51 -2.50 23.33
CA PRO A 81 2.85 -1.28 24.07
C PRO A 81 2.12 -1.16 25.41
N ASN A 82 0.89 -1.64 25.51
CA ASN A 82 0.10 -1.67 26.75
C ASN A 82 0.60 -2.70 27.79
N GLY A 83 1.60 -3.53 27.44
CA GLY A 83 2.17 -4.57 28.30
C GLY A 83 1.47 -5.94 28.20
N GLU A 84 0.39 -6.05 27.42
CA GLU A 84 -0.29 -7.30 27.16
C GLU A 84 0.48 -8.17 26.15
N LEU A 85 0.31 -9.49 26.28
CA LEU A 85 0.90 -10.43 25.35
C LEU A 85 0.17 -10.39 24.01
N PHE A 86 0.85 -9.96 22.95
CA PHE A 86 0.34 -10.05 21.58
C PHE A 86 0.25 -11.52 21.13
N GLY A 87 1.31 -12.28 21.38
CA GLY A 87 1.36 -13.69 20.97
C GLY A 87 2.63 -14.40 21.41
N LYS A 88 2.59 -15.73 21.27
CA LYS A 88 3.73 -16.64 21.53
C LYS A 88 3.99 -17.50 20.29
N ARG A 89 5.26 -17.81 20.04
CA ARG A 89 5.69 -18.73 18.98
C ARG A 89 6.77 -19.64 19.54
N GLY A 90 6.57 -20.95 19.43
CA GLY A 90 7.64 -21.91 19.67
C GLY A 90 8.64 -21.88 18.51
N LEU A 91 9.93 -22.00 18.82
CA LEU A 91 10.98 -22.15 17.83
C LEU A 91 11.26 -23.65 17.68
N ALA A 92 10.93 -24.20 16.50
CA ALA A 92 11.21 -25.60 16.22
C ALA A 92 12.73 -25.84 16.19
N ALA A 93 13.16 -27.06 16.54
CA ALA A 93 14.58 -27.41 16.49
C ALA A 93 15.17 -27.14 15.09
N GLY A 94 16.21 -26.30 15.03
CA GLY A 94 16.88 -25.89 13.79
C GLY A 94 16.22 -24.71 13.05
N ALA A 95 15.05 -24.24 13.49
CA ALA A 95 14.47 -22.99 13.01
C ALA A 95 15.22 -21.80 13.63
N ARG A 96 15.33 -20.70 12.86
CA ARG A 96 16.05 -19.49 13.27
C ARG A 96 15.20 -18.24 13.22
N GLN A 97 13.92 -18.39 12.91
CA GLN A 97 13.03 -17.27 12.66
C GLN A 97 11.61 -17.62 13.09
N VAL A 98 10.93 -16.64 13.66
CA VAL A 98 9.48 -16.67 13.89
C VAL A 98 8.85 -15.39 13.36
N SER A 99 7.57 -15.49 12.99
CA SER A 99 6.76 -14.37 12.51
C SER A 99 5.51 -14.19 13.38
N PHE A 100 5.17 -12.93 13.65
CA PHE A 100 3.92 -12.51 14.25
C PHE A 100 3.19 -11.59 13.27
N GLU A 101 2.10 -12.07 12.67
CA GLU A 101 1.24 -11.25 11.82
C GLU A 101 0.54 -10.18 12.67
N ILE A 102 0.87 -8.91 12.44
CA ILE A 102 0.30 -7.75 13.13
C ILE A 102 -0.78 -7.05 12.30
N GLY A 103 -0.80 -7.27 10.97
CA GLY A 103 -1.78 -6.65 10.08
C GLY A 103 -1.70 -5.11 10.10
N THR A 104 -2.87 -4.46 10.04
CA THR A 104 -3.04 -3.00 10.15
C THR A 104 -4.00 -2.62 11.28
N ALA A 105 -4.28 -3.54 12.21
CA ALA A 105 -5.15 -3.33 13.36
C ALA A 105 -4.39 -3.47 14.70
N TYR A 106 -3.11 -3.12 14.69
CA TYR A 106 -2.24 -3.19 15.85
C TYR A 106 -2.26 -1.88 16.65
N GLU A 107 -1.80 -1.93 17.90
CA GLU A 107 -1.63 -0.75 18.76
C GLU A 107 -0.25 -0.11 18.47
N PRO A 108 -0.18 1.14 17.99
CA PRO A 108 1.10 1.78 17.73
C PRO A 108 1.92 2.01 18.99
N GLY A 109 3.23 1.85 18.90
CA GLY A 109 4.16 2.12 19.99
C GLY A 109 5.30 1.12 20.09
N LYS A 110 5.88 1.03 21.29
CA LYS A 110 7.06 0.19 21.54
C LYS A 110 6.66 -1.22 21.96
N TYR A 111 6.91 -2.18 21.08
CA TYR A 111 6.75 -3.60 21.32
C TYR A 111 7.99 -4.19 21.99
N ARG A 112 7.80 -5.19 22.85
CA ARG A 112 8.90 -5.95 23.48
C ARG A 112 8.88 -7.39 22.98
N VAL A 113 10.06 -7.91 22.70
CA VAL A 113 10.30 -9.28 22.26
C VAL A 113 11.08 -9.99 23.36
N VAL A 114 10.54 -11.08 23.89
CA VAL A 114 11.17 -11.86 24.96
C VAL A 114 11.44 -13.27 24.45
N ALA A 115 12.71 -13.67 24.40
CA ALA A 115 13.13 -15.02 24.07
C ALA A 115 13.30 -15.85 25.35
N LEU A 116 12.78 -17.08 25.32
CA LEU A 116 12.71 -17.97 26.46
C LEU A 116 13.34 -19.34 26.17
N ASP A 117 14.02 -19.90 27.17
CA ASP A 117 14.42 -21.30 27.29
C ASP A 117 13.57 -21.93 28.41
N GLY A 118 12.57 -22.74 28.06
CA GLY A 118 11.49 -23.08 29.00
C GLY A 118 10.82 -21.84 29.60
N ASP A 119 11.01 -21.65 30.91
CA ASP A 119 10.47 -20.50 31.68
C ASP A 119 11.51 -19.38 31.92
N GLU A 120 12.77 -19.58 31.52
CA GLU A 120 13.86 -18.63 31.74
C GLU A 120 13.96 -17.63 30.59
N THR A 121 14.09 -16.33 30.90
CA THR A 121 14.37 -15.30 29.90
C THR A 121 15.84 -15.27 29.55
N VAL A 122 16.15 -15.64 28.31
CA VAL A 122 17.52 -15.65 27.78
C VAL A 122 17.86 -14.37 27.02
N ALA A 123 16.85 -13.64 26.53
CA ALA A 123 17.02 -12.37 25.87
C ALA A 123 15.76 -11.52 25.85
N GLU A 124 15.96 -10.21 25.77
CA GLU A 124 14.89 -9.26 25.54
C GLU A 124 15.35 -8.18 24.56
N GLY A 125 14.52 -7.89 23.57
CA GLY A 125 14.67 -6.78 22.64
C GLY A 125 13.38 -5.98 22.52
N SER A 126 13.42 -4.88 21.79
CA SER A 126 12.23 -4.05 21.61
C SER A 126 12.28 -3.30 20.29
N LEU A 127 11.15 -3.18 19.60
CA LEU A 127 11.03 -2.37 18.39
C LEU A 127 9.88 -1.37 18.53
N SER A 128 9.96 -0.24 17.85
CA SER A 128 8.83 0.70 17.75
C SER A 128 8.08 0.47 16.44
N ILE A 129 6.76 0.29 16.51
CA ILE A 129 5.88 0.09 15.36
C ILE A 129 4.90 1.26 15.35
N GLN A 130 5.14 2.23 14.47
CA GLN A 130 4.34 3.44 14.35
C GLN A 130 4.26 3.80 12.86
N PRO A 131 3.06 3.92 12.27
CA PRO A 131 2.94 4.43 10.92
C PRO A 131 3.11 5.95 10.91
N ASP A 132 3.55 6.49 9.78
CA ASP A 132 3.65 7.94 9.54
C ASP A 132 3.33 8.19 8.07
N LEU A 133 2.03 8.37 7.78
CA LEU A 133 1.52 8.51 6.43
C LEU A 133 1.44 9.99 6.04
N SER A 134 1.86 10.29 4.83
CA SER A 134 1.75 11.63 4.24
C SER A 134 1.33 11.54 2.78
N ILE A 135 0.54 12.53 2.34
CA ILE A 135 0.24 12.75 0.93
C ILE A 135 1.42 13.51 0.34
N VAL A 136 2.12 12.88 -0.61
CA VAL A 136 3.29 13.50 -1.26
C VAL A 136 2.94 14.17 -2.58
N GLU A 137 1.92 13.66 -3.27
CA GLU A 137 1.49 14.15 -4.57
C GLU A 137 0.04 13.75 -4.80
N MET A 138 -0.68 14.58 -5.54
CA MET A 138 -1.98 14.29 -6.11
C MET A 138 -2.03 14.88 -7.51
N GLY A 139 -2.65 14.15 -8.42
CA GLY A 139 -2.83 14.57 -9.80
C GLY A 139 -4.10 13.98 -10.41
N ILE A 140 -4.31 14.31 -11.68
CA ILE A 140 -5.47 13.85 -12.46
C ILE A 140 -5.01 13.31 -13.81
N GLY A 141 -5.72 12.32 -14.34
CA GLY A 141 -5.33 11.67 -15.59
C GLY A 141 -5.31 12.62 -16.79
N ARG A 142 -6.15 13.66 -16.82
CA ARG A 142 -6.12 14.71 -17.84
C ARG A 142 -4.77 15.41 -17.95
N ASN A 143 -4.09 15.61 -16.83
CA ASN A 143 -2.84 16.37 -16.77
C ASN A 143 -1.60 15.48 -16.75
N GLN A 144 -1.71 14.30 -16.15
CA GLN A 144 -0.62 13.34 -15.94
C GLN A 144 -1.12 11.92 -16.29
N PRO A 145 -1.50 11.65 -17.55
CA PRO A 145 -2.01 10.34 -17.94
C PRO A 145 -0.99 9.22 -17.72
N GLU A 146 0.30 9.51 -17.75
CA GLU A 146 1.39 8.56 -17.52
C GLU A 146 1.41 7.97 -16.11
N GLU A 147 0.88 8.67 -15.11
CA GLU A 147 0.78 8.20 -13.73
C GLU A 147 -0.48 7.37 -13.49
N MET A 148 -1.41 7.33 -14.46
CA MET A 148 -2.64 6.56 -14.37
C MET A 148 -2.45 5.09 -14.78
N TRP A 149 -3.30 4.21 -14.26
CA TRP A 149 -3.26 2.78 -14.57
C TRP A 149 -3.45 2.45 -16.05
N ASN A 150 -4.09 3.34 -16.81
CA ASN A 150 -4.26 3.22 -18.26
C ASN A 150 -3.96 4.56 -18.94
N SER A 151 -2.67 4.84 -19.13
CA SER A 151 -2.16 6.08 -19.75
C SER A 151 -2.59 6.34 -21.20
N SER A 152 -3.21 5.36 -21.86
CA SER A 152 -3.64 5.45 -23.27
C SER A 152 -5.15 5.52 -23.44
N GLY A 153 -5.92 5.38 -22.36
CA GLY A 153 -7.38 5.35 -22.38
C GLY A 153 -7.99 6.68 -21.98
N ASP A 154 -9.05 7.09 -22.68
CA ASP A 154 -9.83 8.28 -22.29
C ASP A 154 -10.55 8.07 -20.94
N GLU A 155 -10.70 6.81 -20.51
CA GLU A 155 -11.38 6.37 -19.28
C GLU A 155 -10.79 7.00 -18.00
N VAL A 156 -9.51 7.39 -18.01
CA VAL A 156 -8.83 7.92 -16.81
C VAL A 156 -8.78 9.44 -16.76
N THR A 157 -9.30 10.13 -17.77
CA THR A 157 -9.12 11.59 -17.95
C THR A 157 -9.61 12.38 -16.73
N ASP A 158 -10.78 12.03 -16.21
CA ASP A 158 -11.40 12.75 -15.09
C ASP A 158 -11.16 12.08 -13.72
N GLU A 159 -10.31 11.05 -13.72
CA GLU A 159 -9.90 10.29 -12.54
C GLU A 159 -8.68 10.93 -11.87
N ALA A 160 -8.56 10.70 -10.57
CA ALA A 160 -7.47 11.22 -9.75
C ALA A 160 -6.58 10.09 -9.26
N PHE A 161 -5.30 10.41 -9.05
CA PHE A 161 -4.38 9.57 -8.32
C PHE A 161 -3.78 10.34 -7.15
N VAL A 162 -3.38 9.60 -6.12
CA VAL A 162 -2.73 10.14 -4.93
C VAL A 162 -1.55 9.26 -4.60
N THR A 163 -0.37 9.87 -4.50
CA THR A 163 0.83 9.18 -4.04
C THR A 163 0.95 9.37 -2.54
N VAL A 164 1.01 8.26 -1.81
CA VAL A 164 1.06 8.21 -0.35
C VAL A 164 2.37 7.57 0.07
N GLU A 165 3.05 8.20 1.02
CA GLU A 165 4.29 7.68 1.60
C GLU A 165 4.09 7.35 3.07
N ASN A 166 4.55 6.18 3.50
CA ASN A 166 4.64 5.80 4.90
C ASN A 166 6.11 5.84 5.34
N ARG A 167 6.52 6.93 5.99
CA ARG A 167 7.86 7.11 6.56
C ARG A 167 8.03 6.42 7.92
N GLY A 168 6.95 5.85 8.43
CA GLY A 168 6.89 5.18 9.70
C GLY A 168 7.53 3.79 9.68
N THR A 169 7.59 3.20 10.86
CA THR A 169 8.17 1.88 11.12
C THR A 169 7.13 0.76 11.07
N GLY A 170 5.84 1.10 11.09
CA GLY A 170 4.73 0.15 11.03
C GLY A 170 3.89 0.33 9.76
N PRO A 171 3.27 -0.75 9.25
CA PRO A 171 2.36 -0.65 8.11
C PRO A 171 1.09 0.10 8.50
N ASN A 172 0.41 0.72 7.54
CA ASN A 172 -0.96 1.21 7.73
C ASN A 172 -1.77 0.82 6.50
N ALA A 173 -3.09 1.01 6.55
CA ALA A 173 -3.93 0.91 5.39
C ALA A 173 -4.77 2.17 5.22
N VAL A 174 -4.86 2.65 3.98
CA VAL A 174 -5.83 3.65 3.56
C VAL A 174 -7.14 2.93 3.31
N THR A 175 -8.19 3.35 4.00
CA THR A 175 -9.52 2.72 3.98
C THR A 175 -10.56 3.59 3.26
N LYS A 176 -10.30 4.89 3.10
CA LYS A 176 -11.13 5.80 2.30
C LYS A 176 -10.29 6.87 1.61
N LEU A 177 -10.70 7.29 0.41
CA LEU A 177 -10.08 8.34 -0.42
C LEU A 177 -11.11 9.42 -0.81
N LEU A 178 -11.31 10.40 0.05
CA LEU A 178 -12.37 11.40 -0.10
C LEU A 178 -11.85 12.68 -0.76
N PHE A 179 -12.67 13.26 -1.63
CA PHE A 179 -12.47 14.61 -2.18
C PHE A 179 -13.65 15.46 -1.71
N ILE A 180 -13.43 16.42 -0.82
CA ILE A 180 -14.51 17.20 -0.20
C ILE A 180 -14.32 18.68 -0.50
N GLY A 181 -15.29 19.28 -1.17
CA GLY A 181 -15.34 20.71 -1.45
C GLY A 181 -15.74 20.96 -2.89
N ASP A 182 -15.09 21.94 -3.51
CA ASP A 182 -15.48 22.46 -4.81
C ASP A 182 -14.82 21.68 -5.95
N VAL A 183 -15.07 20.37 -6.00
CA VAL A 183 -14.74 19.53 -7.16
C VAL A 183 -15.95 19.42 -8.12
N PRO A 184 -15.76 19.22 -9.44
CA PRO A 184 -16.84 19.14 -10.43
C PRO A 184 -17.88 18.07 -10.13
N TYR A 185 -17.42 16.90 -9.67
CA TYR A 185 -18.32 15.86 -9.21
C TYR A 185 -18.81 16.18 -7.78
N PRO A 186 -20.12 16.08 -7.49
CA PRO A 186 -20.67 16.51 -6.20
C PRO A 186 -19.95 15.90 -4.99
N SER A 187 -19.70 16.73 -3.98
CA SER A 187 -19.12 16.32 -2.69
C SER A 187 -20.18 15.99 -1.63
N ASP A 188 -21.30 15.38 -2.04
CA ASP A 188 -22.33 14.87 -1.14
C ASP A 188 -22.15 13.36 -0.85
N GLU A 189 -23.10 12.78 -0.11
CA GLU A 189 -23.06 11.37 0.32
C GLU A 189 -23.13 10.37 -0.85
N GLU A 190 -23.73 10.76 -1.98
CA GLU A 190 -23.83 9.94 -3.19
C GLU A 190 -22.65 10.17 -4.15
N GLY A 191 -21.91 11.26 -3.96
CA GLY A 191 -20.75 11.65 -4.76
C GLY A 191 -19.40 11.26 -4.15
N THR A 192 -18.56 12.24 -3.84
CA THR A 192 -17.18 12.03 -3.32
C THR A 192 -17.06 12.08 -1.80
N ASN A 193 -18.15 12.39 -1.07
CA ASN A 193 -18.17 12.47 0.40
C ASN A 193 -18.97 11.33 1.03
N TYR A 194 -18.46 10.11 0.86
CA TYR A 194 -19.01 8.90 1.46
C TYR A 194 -18.36 8.58 2.83
N ALA A 195 -18.03 9.63 3.59
CA ALA A 195 -17.34 9.52 4.87
C ALA A 195 -18.08 8.67 5.91
N ASN A 196 -19.42 8.61 5.81
CA ASN A 196 -20.34 7.89 6.69
C ASN A 196 -20.83 6.54 6.11
N HIS A 197 -20.36 6.13 4.92
CA HIS A 197 -20.76 4.88 4.26
C HIS A 197 -19.72 3.79 4.48
N ASP A 198 -19.95 2.85 5.40
CA ASP A 198 -18.94 1.84 5.78
C ASP A 198 -18.52 0.89 4.65
N ASP A 199 -19.31 0.78 3.58
CA ASP A 199 -19.11 -0.09 2.43
C ASP A 199 -18.41 0.55 1.23
N VAL A 200 -18.10 1.85 1.29
CA VAL A 200 -17.47 2.62 0.20
C VAL A 200 -16.10 3.12 0.63
N SER A 201 -15.04 2.75 -0.08
CA SER A 201 -13.68 3.27 0.12
C SER A 201 -13.33 4.40 -0.86
N GLY A 202 -13.97 4.41 -2.03
CA GLY A 202 -13.62 5.15 -3.24
C GLY A 202 -12.18 4.95 -3.72
N ILE A 203 -11.57 3.82 -3.41
CA ILE A 203 -10.25 3.42 -3.88
C ILE A 203 -10.40 2.39 -5.00
N TYR A 204 -9.92 2.72 -6.19
CA TYR A 204 -9.92 1.81 -7.33
C TYR A 204 -8.67 0.95 -7.36
N ASP A 205 -8.84 -0.33 -7.68
CA ASP A 205 -7.77 -1.27 -7.95
C ASP A 205 -7.78 -1.67 -9.44
N PRO A 206 -6.73 -1.29 -10.19
CA PRO A 206 -6.60 -1.66 -11.59
C PRO A 206 -6.43 -3.17 -11.85
N GLU A 207 -5.98 -3.95 -10.87
CA GLU A 207 -5.80 -5.39 -11.06
C GLU A 207 -7.13 -6.14 -11.06
N SER A 208 -8.05 -5.73 -10.18
CA SER A 208 -9.39 -6.31 -10.08
C SER A 208 -10.46 -5.55 -10.89
N ASP A 209 -10.13 -4.38 -11.45
CA ASP A 209 -11.07 -3.49 -12.16
C ASP A 209 -12.30 -3.19 -11.28
N SER A 210 -12.05 -2.90 -10.00
CA SER A 210 -13.10 -2.70 -9.01
C SER A 210 -12.67 -1.85 -7.83
N GLU A 211 -13.65 -1.40 -7.03
CA GLU A 211 -13.40 -0.73 -5.77
C GLU A 211 -12.92 -1.73 -4.71
N VAL A 212 -11.81 -1.41 -4.02
CA VAL A 212 -11.24 -2.25 -2.96
C VAL A 212 -11.45 -1.61 -1.59
N ALA A 213 -11.71 -2.43 -0.56
CA ALA A 213 -12.01 -1.93 0.78
C ALA A 213 -10.86 -1.15 1.43
N GLU A 214 -9.61 -1.46 1.05
CA GLU A 214 -8.43 -0.77 1.56
C GLU A 214 -7.20 -1.02 0.68
N VAL A 215 -6.19 -0.17 0.85
CA VAL A 215 -4.84 -0.39 0.32
C VAL A 215 -3.83 -0.30 1.47
N VAL A 216 -3.04 -1.35 1.65
CA VAL A 216 -1.97 -1.40 2.66
C VAL A 216 -0.75 -0.65 2.14
N ILE A 217 -0.26 0.31 2.93
CA ILE A 217 0.99 1.04 2.72
C ILE A 217 2.04 0.49 3.72
N PRO A 218 2.97 -0.37 3.27
CA PRO A 218 3.99 -0.92 4.16
C PRO A 218 4.91 0.17 4.71
N ALA A 219 5.58 -0.13 5.82
CA ALA A 219 6.59 0.76 6.40
C ALA A 219 7.71 1.09 5.41
N GLY A 220 8.11 2.36 5.34
CA GLY A 220 9.17 2.85 4.45
C GLY A 220 8.86 2.72 2.96
N LYS A 221 7.57 2.62 2.59
CA LYS A 221 7.14 2.51 1.18
C LYS A 221 6.27 3.69 0.77
N GLN A 222 6.29 3.92 -0.53
CA GLN A 222 5.45 4.86 -1.22
C GLN A 222 4.63 4.10 -2.26
N LEU A 223 3.34 4.39 -2.36
CA LEU A 223 2.42 3.78 -3.32
C LEU A 223 1.46 4.84 -3.87
N THR A 224 1.03 4.64 -5.11
CA THR A 224 -0.03 5.42 -5.75
C THR A 224 -1.36 4.70 -5.57
N ILE A 225 -2.37 5.42 -5.11
CA ILE A 225 -3.76 4.97 -5.02
C ILE A 225 -4.61 5.76 -6.03
N TYR A 226 -5.63 5.11 -6.59
CA TYR A 226 -6.48 5.70 -7.61
C TYR A 226 -7.89 5.92 -7.08
N SER A 227 -8.54 7.00 -7.53
CA SER A 227 -9.93 7.24 -7.23
C SER A 227 -10.83 6.25 -7.97
N PHE A 228 -11.83 5.70 -7.28
CA PHE A 228 -12.92 4.95 -7.90
C PHE A 228 -14.06 5.86 -8.36
N ARG A 229 -14.17 7.03 -7.73
CA ARG A 229 -15.03 8.11 -8.18
C ARG A 229 -14.20 9.01 -9.08
N SER A 230 -14.81 9.64 -10.07
CA SER A 230 -14.16 10.61 -10.95
C SER A 230 -14.38 12.03 -10.41
N PRO A 231 -13.63 12.52 -9.39
CA PRO A 231 -13.92 13.80 -8.73
C PRO A 231 -13.92 14.99 -9.70
N PHE A 232 -13.20 14.89 -10.82
CA PHE A 232 -13.08 15.95 -11.82
C PHE A 232 -13.99 15.77 -13.04
N ALA A 233 -14.92 14.80 -13.00
CA ALA A 233 -15.94 14.65 -14.02
C ALA A 233 -17.01 15.73 -13.85
N PHE A 234 -17.20 16.55 -14.88
CA PHE A 234 -18.24 17.57 -14.90
C PHE A 234 -19.61 16.91 -15.12
N VAL A 235 -20.52 17.09 -14.15
CA VAL A 235 -21.90 16.61 -14.24
C VAL A 235 -22.89 17.76 -14.41
N PRO A 236 -23.99 17.58 -15.15
CA PRO A 236 -25.02 18.61 -15.24
C PRO A 236 -25.59 18.97 -13.86
N GLY A 237 -25.56 20.26 -13.51
CA GLY A 237 -26.12 20.77 -12.26
C GLY A 237 -25.14 20.85 -11.10
N SER A 238 -23.85 20.61 -11.31
CA SER A 238 -22.80 20.99 -10.35
C SER A 238 -22.62 22.51 -10.30
N ASP A 239 -22.21 23.02 -9.14
CA ASP A 239 -21.90 24.44 -8.94
C ASP A 239 -20.58 24.84 -9.64
N ILE A 240 -19.74 23.86 -9.98
CA ILE A 240 -18.48 24.02 -10.71
C ILE A 240 -18.68 23.66 -12.18
N SER A 241 -18.29 24.58 -13.06
CA SER A 241 -18.52 24.50 -14.50
C SER A 241 -17.38 25.16 -15.25
N CYS A 242 -16.82 24.46 -16.23
CA CYS A 242 -15.74 25.02 -17.05
C CYS A 242 -16.22 26.05 -18.10
N GLN A 243 -17.52 26.26 -18.23
CA GLN A 243 -18.11 27.14 -19.23
C GLN A 243 -18.44 28.55 -18.70
N ASP A 244 -18.34 28.77 -17.40
CA ASP A 244 -18.75 30.01 -16.73
C ASP A 244 -17.57 30.97 -16.47
N GLY A 245 -16.47 30.81 -17.22
CA GLY A 245 -15.24 31.57 -17.08
C GLY A 245 -14.24 30.94 -16.12
N GLU A 246 -13.16 31.66 -15.81
CA GLU A 246 -12.13 31.18 -14.88
C GLU A 246 -12.69 31.07 -13.45
N GLN A 247 -12.61 29.87 -12.88
CA GLN A 247 -13.01 29.58 -11.50
C GLN A 247 -11.79 29.10 -10.72
N SER A 248 -11.54 29.70 -9.55
CA SER A 248 -10.51 29.26 -8.60
C SER A 248 -11.20 28.92 -7.29
N VAL A 249 -11.13 27.65 -6.90
CA VAL A 249 -11.86 27.10 -5.76
C VAL A 249 -10.98 26.12 -4.97
N GLU A 250 -11.48 25.62 -3.83
CA GLU A 250 -10.71 24.78 -2.92
C GLU A 250 -11.41 23.44 -2.66
N PHE A 251 -10.60 22.39 -2.51
CA PHE A 251 -11.08 21.10 -2.02
C PHE A 251 -10.07 20.48 -1.06
N ASN A 252 -10.57 19.61 -0.19
CA ASN A 252 -9.78 18.82 0.74
C ASN A 252 -9.68 17.39 0.23
N LEU A 253 -8.46 16.92 0.07
CA LEU A 253 -8.15 15.51 -0.10
C LEU A 253 -8.00 14.88 1.29
N ILE A 254 -8.75 13.82 1.56
CA ILE A 254 -8.75 13.17 2.87
C ILE A 254 -8.56 11.65 2.71
N LEU A 255 -7.58 11.11 3.42
CA LEU A 255 -7.33 9.69 3.56
C LEU A 255 -7.70 9.24 4.98
N LYS A 256 -8.73 8.39 5.11
CA LYS A 256 -8.98 7.71 6.39
C LYS A 256 -8.11 6.47 6.48
N THR A 257 -7.42 6.29 7.59
CA THR A 257 -6.49 5.17 7.79
C THR A 257 -6.95 4.25 8.91
N ARG A 258 -6.53 2.99 8.87
CA ARG A 258 -6.96 2.00 9.85
C ARG A 258 -6.26 2.15 11.20
N VAL A 259 -4.95 2.29 11.20
CA VAL A 259 -4.18 2.34 12.44
C VAL A 259 -4.49 3.66 13.17
N ALA A 260 -4.84 3.53 14.44
CA ALA A 260 -5.32 4.62 15.32
C ALA A 260 -6.55 5.38 14.79
N ALA A 261 -7.28 4.85 13.79
CA ALA A 261 -8.39 5.54 13.12
C ALA A 261 -8.04 6.98 12.74
N SER A 262 -6.80 7.20 12.31
CA SER A 262 -6.26 8.53 12.02
C SER A 262 -6.62 8.99 10.61
N GLU A 263 -6.57 10.29 10.40
CA GLU A 263 -6.85 10.94 9.12
C GLU A 263 -5.60 11.69 8.63
N VAL A 264 -5.28 11.55 7.34
CA VAL A 264 -4.27 12.35 6.65
C VAL A 264 -5.01 13.21 5.63
N SER A 265 -4.82 14.52 5.68
CA SER A 265 -5.52 15.43 4.78
C SER A 265 -4.61 16.52 4.23
N LYS A 266 -4.96 17.02 3.05
CA LYS A 266 -4.29 18.13 2.39
C LYS A 266 -5.28 18.97 1.59
N THR A 267 -5.16 20.28 1.69
CA THR A 267 -6.02 21.23 0.97
C THR A 267 -5.35 21.66 -0.32
N TYR A 268 -6.12 21.69 -1.40
CA TYR A 268 -5.67 22.07 -2.72
C TYR A 268 -6.52 23.21 -3.28
N ASN A 269 -5.85 24.12 -3.98
CA ASN A 269 -6.50 25.06 -4.87
C ASN A 269 -6.63 24.41 -6.25
N VAL A 270 -7.78 24.57 -6.89
CA VAL A 270 -8.01 24.15 -8.26
C VAL A 270 -8.54 25.29 -9.09
N GLN A 271 -7.97 25.42 -10.28
CA GLN A 271 -8.35 26.42 -11.28
C GLN A 271 -8.91 25.73 -12.52
N TYR A 272 -10.09 26.17 -12.95
CA TYR A 272 -10.75 25.75 -14.18
C TYR A 272 -10.68 26.91 -15.15
N THR A 273 -10.10 26.69 -16.32
CA THR A 273 -9.94 27.74 -17.34
C THR A 273 -10.66 27.39 -18.64
N ASP A 274 -11.35 28.43 -19.13
CA ASP A 274 -12.38 28.46 -20.16
C ASP A 274 -12.04 27.63 -21.41
N SER A 275 -12.94 26.70 -21.73
CA SER A 275 -12.94 25.90 -22.94
C SER A 275 -14.35 25.82 -23.51
N THR A 276 -14.46 25.69 -24.84
CA THR A 276 -15.76 25.59 -25.52
C THR A 276 -16.54 24.32 -25.18
N SER A 277 -15.95 23.37 -24.45
CA SER A 277 -16.54 22.12 -23.98
C SER A 277 -15.88 21.66 -22.67
N THR A 278 -16.59 20.91 -21.83
CA THR A 278 -16.05 20.32 -20.59
C THR A 278 -14.85 19.40 -20.85
N GLU A 279 -14.86 18.66 -21.97
CA GLU A 279 -13.73 17.85 -22.42
C GLU A 279 -12.48 18.70 -22.70
N GLY A 280 -12.64 19.93 -23.19
CA GLY A 280 -11.53 20.84 -23.45
C GLY A 280 -11.03 21.61 -22.23
N CYS A 281 -11.62 21.40 -21.05
CA CYS A 281 -11.31 22.18 -19.85
C CYS A 281 -9.87 22.03 -19.44
N SER A 282 -9.18 23.14 -19.20
CA SER A 282 -7.86 23.09 -18.58
C SER A 282 -8.02 23.23 -17.06
N ILE A 283 -7.53 22.21 -16.35
CA ILE A 283 -7.61 22.10 -14.89
C ILE A 283 -6.19 22.24 -14.35
N SER A 284 -5.94 23.18 -13.44
CA SER A 284 -4.65 23.32 -12.75
C SER A 284 -4.86 23.13 -11.26
N ILE A 285 -4.11 22.21 -10.65
CA ILE A 285 -4.20 21.89 -9.22
C ILE A 285 -2.88 22.27 -8.56
N GLY A 286 -2.95 22.96 -7.44
CA GLY A 286 -1.79 23.32 -6.62
C GLY A 286 -2.11 23.19 -5.14
N GLU A 287 -1.11 22.87 -4.35
CA GLU A 287 -1.26 22.84 -2.89
C GLU A 287 -1.63 24.23 -2.37
N HIS A 288 -2.53 24.27 -1.38
CA HIS A 288 -2.84 25.52 -0.70
C HIS A 288 -1.79 25.78 0.37
N ASP A 289 -0.80 26.61 0.04
CA ASP A 289 0.10 27.22 1.02
C ASP A 289 -0.64 28.38 1.70
N GLY A 290 -1.09 28.16 2.94
CA GLY A 290 -1.79 29.18 3.74
C GLY A 290 -0.96 30.42 4.07
#